data_AF-A0A7K7WE89-F1
#
_entry.id   AF-A0A7K7WE89-F1
#
_cell.length_a   1.000
_cell.length_b   1.000
_cell.length_c   1.000
_cell.angle_alpha   90.00
_cell.angle_beta   90.00
_cell.angle_gamma   90.00
#
_symmetry.space_group_name_H-M   'P 1'
#
loop_
_entity.id
_entity.type
_entity.pdbx_description
1 polymer ?
#
loop_
_entity_poly.entity_id
_entity_poly.type
_entity_poly.pdbx_seq_one_letter_code
_entity_poly.pdbx_strand_id
1 'polypeptide(L)'
;IKQTTGIPHSPTGQAIVERVHGTLKAMLQKQKRGNEGYSPQERLNKALYVLNLLNREDEGKSPVLRHFDLPQTSLEEAWVEVKDPRLGQGGKPVQLITWR
;
A
#
# COMPACT_ATOMS: atom_id res chain seq x y z
N ILE A 1 -11.95 -9.15 -16.76
CA ILE A 1 -10.66 -8.68 -16.18
C ILE A 1 -10.06 -7.68 -17.15
N LYS A 2 -9.89 -6.41 -16.77
CA LYS A 2 -9.23 -5.42 -17.62
C LYS A 2 -7.71 -5.58 -17.51
N GLN A 3 -7.01 -5.65 -18.63
CA GLN A 3 -5.54 -5.72 -18.66
C GLN A 3 -4.95 -4.32 -18.86
N THR A 4 -3.91 -3.99 -18.12
CA THR A 4 -3.19 -2.71 -18.23
C THR A 4 -1.71 -2.97 -18.03
N THR A 5 -0.89 -2.41 -18.89
CA THR A 5 0.58 -2.53 -18.87
C THR A 5 1.18 -1.15 -18.70
N GLY A 6 2.33 -1.06 -18.00
CA GLY A 6 3.06 0.18 -17.79
C GLY A 6 3.95 0.58 -18.97
N ILE A 7 4.75 1.62 -18.75
CA ILE A 7 5.78 2.07 -19.69
C ILE A 7 6.87 1.00 -19.79
N PRO A 8 7.27 0.56 -20.99
CA PRO A 8 8.34 -0.41 -21.16
C PRO A 8 9.62 0.02 -20.42
N HIS A 9 10.28 -0.94 -19.78
CA HIS A 9 11.54 -0.76 -19.03
C HIS A 9 11.51 0.25 -17.88
N SER A 10 10.34 0.78 -17.50
CA SER A 10 10.20 1.69 -16.35
C SER A 10 9.56 0.96 -15.17
N PRO A 11 10.26 0.80 -14.03
CA PRO A 11 9.70 0.14 -12.84
C PRO A 11 8.69 1.03 -12.09
N THR A 12 8.64 2.33 -12.39
CA THR A 12 7.84 3.32 -11.64
C THR A 12 6.35 2.99 -11.63
N GLY A 13 5.83 2.42 -12.71
CA GLY A 13 4.42 1.99 -12.80
C GLY A 13 4.04 0.87 -11.83
N GLN A 14 5.03 0.19 -11.23
CA GLN A 14 4.85 -0.92 -10.29
C GLN A 14 5.49 -0.65 -8.92
N ALA A 15 5.84 0.61 -8.62
CA ALA A 15 6.56 0.98 -7.40
C ALA A 15 5.87 0.50 -6.11
N ILE A 16 4.53 0.46 -6.09
CA ILE A 16 3.77 -0.07 -4.95
C ILE A 16 4.08 -1.56 -4.74
N VAL A 17 4.02 -2.36 -5.81
CA VAL A 17 4.32 -3.80 -5.76
C VAL A 17 5.78 -4.03 -5.37
N GLU A 18 6.70 -3.25 -5.91
CA GLU A 18 8.13 -3.34 -5.56
C GLU A 18 8.39 -3.02 -4.08
N ARG A 19 7.72 -1.98 -3.54
CA ARG A 19 7.79 -1.68 -2.10
C ARG A 19 7.24 -2.82 -1.24
N VAL A 20 6.15 -3.45 -1.68
CA VAL A 20 5.58 -4.63 -1.00
C VAL A 20 6.55 -5.82 -1.05
N HIS A 21 7.21 -6.08 -2.19
CA HIS A 21 8.25 -7.10 -2.29
C HIS A 21 9.41 -6.86 -1.32
N GLY A 22 9.88 -5.61 -1.20
CA GLY A 22 10.91 -5.24 -0.23
C GLY A 22 10.48 -5.53 1.22
N THR A 23 9.24 -5.18 1.57
CA THR A 23 8.65 -5.43 2.89
C THR A 23 8.54 -6.93 3.18
N LEU A 24 8.07 -7.72 2.21
CA LEU A 24 7.98 -9.17 2.33
C LEU A 24 9.35 -9.82 2.53
N LYS A 25 10.36 -9.42 1.73
CA LYS A 25 11.73 -9.91 1.90
C LYS A 25 12.27 -9.61 3.30
N ALA A 26 12.06 -8.39 3.80
CA ALA A 26 12.49 -8.02 5.15
C ALA A 26 11.81 -8.89 6.22
N MET A 27 10.51 -9.17 6.09
CA MET A 27 9.78 -10.05 7.00
C MET A 27 10.29 -11.49 6.96
N LEU A 28 10.54 -12.03 5.75
CA LEU A 28 11.10 -13.37 5.57
C LEU A 28 12.49 -13.53 6.20
N GLN A 29 13.32 -12.47 6.16
CA GLN A 29 14.63 -12.46 6.82
C GLN A 29 14.50 -12.41 8.35
N LYS A 30 13.60 -11.58 8.89
CA LYS A 30 13.35 -11.48 10.34
C LYS A 30 12.98 -12.83 10.95
N GLN A 31 12.11 -13.60 10.30
CA GLN A 31 11.66 -14.90 10.82
C GLN A 31 12.65 -16.07 10.58
N LYS A 32 13.80 -15.84 9.90
CA LYS A 32 14.72 -16.92 9.49
C LYS A 32 15.21 -17.78 10.65
N ARG A 33 15.48 -17.17 11.82
CA ARG A 33 15.96 -17.87 13.02
C ARG A 33 14.86 -18.65 13.77
N GLY A 34 13.60 -18.21 13.68
CA GLY A 34 12.48 -18.84 14.38
C GLY A 34 11.73 -19.88 13.54
N ASN A 35 12.13 -20.08 12.28
CA ASN A 35 11.45 -20.94 11.33
C ASN A 35 12.35 -22.05 10.76
N GLU A 36 13.36 -22.50 11.52
CA GLU A 36 14.11 -23.70 11.16
C GLU A 36 13.15 -24.91 11.11
N GLY A 37 13.25 -25.72 10.06
CA GLY A 37 12.37 -26.89 9.84
C GLY A 37 11.04 -26.61 9.14
N TYR A 38 10.64 -25.34 8.93
CA TYR A 38 9.42 -25.03 8.16
C TYR A 38 9.67 -25.01 6.65
N SER A 39 8.68 -25.49 5.89
CA SER A 39 8.67 -25.42 4.44
C SER A 39 8.64 -23.97 3.94
N PRO A 40 9.07 -23.70 2.69
CA PRO A 40 8.96 -22.37 2.10
C PRO A 40 7.54 -21.79 2.13
N GLN A 41 6.51 -22.62 1.93
CA GLN A 41 5.11 -22.20 1.94
C GLN A 41 4.65 -21.79 3.35
N GLU A 42 4.99 -22.56 4.38
CA GLU A 42 4.65 -22.21 5.76
C GLU A 42 5.32 -20.90 6.19
N ARG A 43 6.58 -20.71 5.79
CA ARG A 43 7.31 -19.45 6.02
C ARG A 43 6.61 -18.27 5.32
N LEU A 44 6.17 -18.45 4.08
CA LEU A 44 5.45 -17.41 3.35
C LEU A 44 4.10 -17.09 4.01
N ASN A 45 3.32 -18.12 4.36
CA ASN A 45 2.01 -17.97 5.01
C ASN A 45 2.13 -17.23 6.34
N LYS A 46 3.12 -17.58 7.17
CA LYS A 46 3.42 -16.86 8.42
C LYS A 46 3.74 -15.39 8.16
N ALA A 47 4.59 -15.10 7.18
CA ALA A 47 4.94 -13.71 6.85
C ALA A 47 3.72 -12.91 6.38
N LEU A 48 2.88 -13.49 5.52
CA LEU A 48 1.63 -12.86 5.06
C LEU A 48 0.62 -12.67 6.17
N TYR A 49 0.51 -13.62 7.10
CA TYR A 49 -0.35 -13.49 8.28
C TYR A 49 0.07 -12.29 9.13
N VAL A 50 1.36 -12.16 9.43
CA VAL A 50 1.86 -11.01 10.19
C VAL A 50 1.60 -9.70 9.43
N LEU A 51 1.96 -9.65 8.15
CA LEU A 51 1.84 -8.42 7.35
C LEU A 51 0.39 -7.98 7.13
N ASN A 52 -0.55 -8.90 6.93
CA ASN A 52 -1.93 -8.57 6.59
C ASN A 52 -2.88 -8.50 7.79
N LEU A 53 -2.66 -9.31 8.83
CA LEU A 53 -3.58 -9.43 9.97
C LEU A 53 -3.04 -8.77 11.25
N LEU A 54 -1.74 -8.91 11.53
CA LEU A 54 -1.17 -8.43 12.79
C LEU A 54 -0.57 -7.03 12.71
N ASN A 55 -0.09 -6.63 11.54
CA ASN A 55 0.45 -5.30 11.34
C ASN A 55 -0.69 -4.28 11.42
N ARG A 56 -0.69 -3.42 12.44
CA ARG A 56 -1.65 -2.32 12.57
C ARG A 56 -0.89 -1.03 12.30
N GLU A 57 -1.32 -0.29 11.29
CA GLU A 57 -0.83 1.08 11.05
C GLU A 57 -1.40 2.04 12.11
N ASP A 58 -1.05 3.32 12.05
CA ASP A 58 -1.36 4.32 13.09
C ASP A 58 -2.87 4.48 13.39
N GLU A 59 -3.74 4.13 12.44
CA GLU A 59 -5.21 4.10 12.60
C GLU A 59 -5.73 2.87 13.36
N GLY A 60 -4.83 2.00 13.84
CA GLY A 60 -5.15 0.80 14.64
C GLY A 60 -5.82 -0.34 13.86
N LYS A 61 -6.11 -0.15 12.56
CA LYS A 61 -6.70 -1.16 11.68
C LYS A 61 -5.62 -1.97 10.96
N SER A 62 -5.81 -3.29 10.89
CA SER A 62 -4.95 -4.16 10.09
C SER A 62 -5.29 -4.07 8.58
N PRO A 63 -4.34 -4.34 7.67
CA PRO A 63 -4.58 -4.31 6.23
C PRO A 63 -5.77 -5.13 5.77
N VAL A 64 -6.04 -6.29 6.40
CA VAL A 64 -7.21 -7.11 6.07
C VAL A 64 -8.52 -6.36 6.36
N LEU A 65 -8.62 -5.65 7.48
CA LEU A 65 -9.83 -4.88 7.80
C LEU A 65 -10.01 -3.74 6.80
N ARG A 66 -8.93 -3.05 6.43
CA ARG A 66 -8.96 -1.99 5.41
C ARG A 66 -9.31 -2.50 4.01
N HIS A 67 -9.00 -3.76 3.71
CA HIS A 67 -9.31 -4.35 2.41
C HIS A 67 -10.80 -4.63 2.24
N PHE A 68 -11.49 -5.02 3.32
CA PHE A 68 -12.91 -5.32 3.33
C PHE A 68 -13.79 -4.14 3.76
N ASP A 69 -13.25 -3.19 4.52
CA ASP A 69 -13.92 -1.93 4.82
C ASP A 69 -14.09 -1.11 3.54
N LEU A 70 -15.26 -0.51 3.37
CA LEU A 70 -15.43 0.57 2.39
C LEU A 70 -14.54 1.74 2.80
N PRO A 71 -13.86 2.41 1.84
CA PRO A 71 -13.10 3.61 2.15
C PRO A 71 -14.06 4.68 2.69
N GLN A 72 -14.11 4.83 4.01
CA GLN A 72 -14.72 5.99 4.64
C GLN A 72 -13.68 7.09 4.65
N THR A 73 -13.60 7.82 3.54
CA THR A 73 -12.85 9.07 3.48
C THR A 73 -13.81 10.22 3.67
N SER A 74 -14.38 10.30 4.87
CA SER A 74 -15.05 11.51 5.33
C SER A 74 -13.98 12.44 5.89
N LEU A 75 -13.24 13.11 5.01
CA LEU A 75 -12.65 14.39 5.39
C LEU A 75 -13.81 15.38 5.42
N GLU A 76 -14.10 15.96 6.58
CA GLU A 76 -14.99 17.13 6.64
C GLU A 76 -14.46 18.16 5.63
N GLU A 77 -15.32 18.59 4.70
CA GLU A 77 -15.09 19.41 3.50
C GLU A 77 -13.76 20.18 3.41
N ALA A 78 -12.65 19.47 3.18
CA ALA A 78 -11.34 20.07 3.04
C ALA A 78 -11.14 20.48 1.57
N TRP A 79 -11.00 21.78 1.31
CA TRP A 79 -10.77 22.33 -0.03
C TRP A 79 -9.28 22.61 -0.24
N VAL A 80 -8.74 22.17 -1.37
CA VAL A 80 -7.31 22.33 -1.72
C VAL A 80 -7.14 22.93 -3.11
N GLU A 81 -6.21 23.86 -3.25
CA GLU A 81 -5.79 24.36 -4.56
C GLU A 81 -4.75 23.44 -5.17
N VAL A 82 -5.06 22.86 -6.33
CA VAL A 82 -4.13 22.00 -7.06
C VAL A 82 -3.40 22.83 -8.11
N LYS A 83 -2.07 22.80 -8.07
CA LYS A 83 -1.23 23.44 -9.08
C LYS A 83 -1.24 22.60 -10.36
N ASP A 84 -1.64 23.20 -11.48
CA ASP A 84 -1.58 22.52 -12.76
C ASP A 84 -0.11 22.40 -13.21
N PRO A 85 0.43 21.17 -13.35
CA PRO A 85 1.82 20.98 -13.74
C PRO A 85 2.14 21.43 -15.17
N ARG A 86 1.13 21.64 -16.04
CA ARG A 86 1.31 22.08 -17.43
C ARG A 86 1.38 23.60 -17.56
N LEU A 87 0.65 24.31 -16.70
CA LEU A 87 0.46 25.77 -16.78
C LEU A 87 1.16 26.52 -15.65
N GLY A 88 1.56 25.84 -14.58
CA GLY A 88 2.24 26.42 -13.42
C GLY A 88 1.37 27.34 -12.56
N GLN A 89 0.08 27.51 -12.90
CA GLN A 89 -0.87 28.33 -12.16
C GLN A 89 -1.69 27.48 -11.18
N GLY A 90 -2.15 28.11 -10.09
CA GLY A 90 -3.11 27.50 -9.17
C GLY A 90 -4.46 27.33 -9.85
N GLY A 91 -5.02 26.12 -9.79
CA GLY A 91 -6.38 25.85 -10.25
C GLY A 91 -7.44 26.31 -9.24
N LYS A 92 -8.72 26.12 -9.58
CA LYS A 92 -9.81 26.32 -8.62
C LYS A 92 -9.68 25.34 -7.44
N PRO A 93 -10.10 25.72 -6.23
CA PRO A 93 -10.16 24.80 -5.11
C PRO A 93 -11.00 23.57 -5.45
N VAL A 94 -10.45 22.39 -5.17
CA VAL A 94 -11.12 21.09 -5.32
C VAL A 94 -11.25 20.43 -3.96
N GLN A 95 -12.32 19.67 -3.77
CA GLN A 95 -12.50 18.92 -2.53
C GLN A 95 -11.47 17.79 -2.45
N LEU A 96 -10.78 17.71 -1.32
CA LEU A 96 -9.83 16.67 -1.01
C LEU A 96 -10.57 15.37 -0.72
N ILE A 97 -10.31 14.34 -1.52
CA ILE A 97 -10.98 13.04 -1.40
C ILE A 97 -10.35 12.21 -0.29
N THR A 98 -9.04 12.29 -0.08
CA THR A 98 -8.34 11.51 0.96
C THR A 98 -7.03 12.19 1.38
N TRP A 99 -6.66 11.97 2.64
CA TRP A 99 -5.36 12.33 3.22
C TRP A 99 -4.84 11.09 3.95
N ARG A 100 -3.55 10.82 3.84
CA ARG A 100 -2.92 9.63 4.43
C ARG A 100 -1.57 10.01 5.00
#